data_AF-A0A7R8YME5-F1
#
_entry.id   AF-A0A7R8YME5-F1
#
_cell.length_a   1.000
_cell.length_b   1.000
_cell.length_c   1.000
_cell.angle_alpha   90.00
_cell.angle_beta   90.00
_cell.angle_gamma   90.00
#
_symmetry.space_group_name_H-M   'P 1'
#
loop_
_entity.id
_entity.type
_entity.pdbx_description
1 polymer ?
#
loop_
_entity_poly.entity_id
_entity_poly.type
_entity_poly.pdbx_seq_one_letter_code
_entity_poly.pdbx_strand_id
1 'polypeptide(L)'
;MYKKVVNITLTKAVKCKRKQFPWVPAYAITIHKSQGGTFNVIVYKYSPKQPQQLVYLAKSWITNMDGLHIITGKDAPFIFKHNRDGNDSQTTLDIHNAYVRLRGHALQTITKKAAKFRDDASNAGQTIVTNLNF
;
A
#
# COMPACT_ATOMS: atom_id res chain seq x y z
N MET A 1 31.84 5.74 -7.28
CA MET A 1 30.84 5.32 -6.27
C MET A 1 31.56 5.15 -4.93
N TYR A 2 31.39 6.09 -4.00
CA TYR A 2 32.11 6.10 -2.72
C TYR A 2 31.40 5.18 -1.71
N LYS A 3 32.08 4.13 -1.25
CA LYS A 3 31.51 3.15 -0.31
C LYS A 3 31.80 3.61 1.12
N LYS A 4 30.83 4.21 1.80
CA LYS A 4 30.92 4.46 3.25
C LYS A 4 30.80 3.11 3.98
N VAL A 5 31.94 2.49 4.30
CA VAL A 5 31.98 1.22 5.02
C VAL A 5 31.77 1.52 6.51
N VAL A 6 30.56 1.29 7.02
CA VAL A 6 30.32 1.31 8.46
C VAL A 6 30.72 -0.06 9.02
N ASN A 7 31.76 -0.09 9.84
CA ASN A 7 32.14 -1.29 10.59
C ASN A 7 31.21 -1.46 11.80
N ILE A 8 30.05 -2.06 11.55
CA ILE A 8 29.18 -2.55 12.62
C ILE A 8 29.80 -3.84 13.17
N THR A 9 30.20 -3.82 14.44
CA THR A 9 30.67 -4.98 15.20
C THR A 9 29.47 -5.80 15.67
N LEU A 10 29.57 -7.13 15.67
CA LEU A 10 28.55 -8.00 16.24
C LEU A 10 28.52 -7.77 17.76
N THR A 11 27.33 -7.52 18.31
CA THR A 11 27.08 -7.28 19.74
C THR A 11 25.94 -8.17 20.22
N LYS A 12 25.61 -8.18 21.51
CA LYS A 12 24.38 -8.87 22.00
C LYS A 12 23.11 -8.38 21.27
N ALA A 13 23.09 -7.11 20.83
CA ALA A 13 21.99 -6.53 20.06
C ALA A 13 22.05 -6.86 18.56
N VAL A 14 23.24 -6.87 17.95
CA VAL A 14 23.43 -7.16 16.52
C VAL A 14 23.98 -8.56 16.32
N LYS A 15 23.09 -9.50 15.97
CA LYS A 15 23.40 -10.93 15.83
C LYS A 15 23.99 -11.34 14.48
N CYS A 16 23.80 -10.56 13.41
CA CYS A 16 24.25 -10.92 12.06
C CYS A 16 24.55 -9.68 11.20
N LYS A 17 25.54 -9.80 10.30
CA LYS A 17 25.91 -8.80 9.29
C LYS A 17 25.97 -9.45 7.91
N ARG A 18 25.27 -8.88 6.92
CA ARG A 18 25.30 -9.32 5.52
C ARG A 18 26.04 -8.30 4.66
N LYS A 19 27.11 -8.73 3.98
CA LYS A 19 27.85 -7.91 3.01
C LYS A 19 27.57 -8.44 1.61
N GLN A 20 26.65 -7.80 0.91
CA GLN A 20 26.27 -8.17 -0.46
C GLN A 20 26.04 -6.91 -1.29
N PHE A 21 26.22 -7.01 -2.61
CA PHE A 21 25.73 -5.99 -3.53
C PHE A 21 24.21 -5.86 -3.41
N PRO A 22 23.65 -4.64 -3.41
CA PRO A 22 22.21 -4.42 -3.27
C PRO A 22 21.47 -4.70 -4.58
N TRP A 23 21.80 -5.81 -5.25
CA TRP A 23 21.23 -6.20 -6.54
C TRP A 23 20.52 -7.55 -6.41
N VAL A 24 19.36 -7.63 -7.04
CA VAL A 24 18.54 -8.85 -7.14
C VAL A 24 18.10 -8.99 -8.59
N PRO A 25 18.17 -10.19 -9.19
CA PRO A 25 17.58 -10.42 -10.51
C PRO A 25 16.10 -10.03 -10.50
N ALA A 26 15.69 -9.17 -11.44
CA ALA A 26 14.37 -8.57 -11.47
C ALA A 26 13.48 -9.04 -12.65
N TYR A 27 13.87 -10.12 -13.34
CA TYR A 27 13.09 -10.64 -14.48
C TYR A 27 11.70 -11.16 -14.05
N ALA A 28 11.63 -11.79 -12.87
CA ALA A 28 10.39 -12.17 -12.24
C ALA A 28 10.51 -11.96 -10.74
N ILE A 29 9.49 -11.35 -10.14
CA ILE A 29 9.39 -11.12 -8.70
C ILE A 29 8.08 -11.73 -8.20
N THR A 30 8.14 -12.39 -7.05
CA THR A 30 6.91 -12.90 -6.42
C THR A 30 6.15 -11.75 -5.76
N ILE A 31 4.82 -11.89 -5.69
CA ILE A 31 3.94 -10.85 -5.16
C ILE A 31 4.34 -10.41 -3.75
N HIS A 32 4.75 -11.37 -2.93
CA HIS A 32 5.20 -11.11 -1.56
C HIS A 32 6.53 -10.35 -1.47
N LYS A 33 7.39 -10.44 -2.50
CA LYS A 33 8.68 -9.72 -2.53
C LYS A 33 8.58 -8.35 -3.19
N SER A 34 7.52 -8.10 -3.94
CA SER A 34 7.20 -6.79 -4.53
C SER A 34 6.24 -5.95 -3.69
N GLN A 35 5.88 -6.38 -2.48
CA GLN A 35 4.96 -5.65 -1.61
C GLN A 35 5.51 -4.25 -1.26
N GLY A 36 4.69 -3.22 -1.47
CA GLY A 36 5.07 -1.82 -1.27
C GLY A 36 5.91 -1.21 -2.41
N GLY A 37 6.16 -1.97 -3.48
CA GLY A 37 6.77 -1.46 -4.70
C GLY A 37 5.76 -0.75 -5.61
N THR A 38 6.26 0.17 -6.41
CA THR A 38 5.52 0.82 -7.50
C THR A 38 6.29 0.58 -8.79
N PHE A 39 5.60 0.08 -9.82
CA PHE A 39 6.21 -0.29 -11.09
C PHE A 39 5.48 0.39 -12.24
N ASN A 40 6.23 0.80 -13.27
CA ASN A 40 5.66 1.42 -14.45
C ASN A 40 5.00 0.38 -15.38
N VAL A 41 5.61 -0.82 -15.49
CA VAL A 41 5.12 -1.90 -16.35
C VAL A 41 5.28 -3.22 -15.59
N ILE A 42 4.24 -4.05 -15.59
CA ILE A 42 4.29 -5.41 -15.05
C ILE A 42 3.62 -6.40 -16.01
N VAL A 43 4.17 -7.61 -16.05
CA VAL A 43 3.52 -8.78 -16.64
C VAL A 43 3.04 -9.68 -15.50
N TYR A 44 1.73 -9.76 -15.32
CA TYR A 44 1.09 -10.52 -14.26
C TYR A 44 0.58 -11.87 -14.77
N LYS A 45 1.16 -12.95 -14.27
CA LYS A 45 0.68 -14.31 -14.54
C LYS A 45 -0.51 -14.63 -13.63
N TYR A 46 -1.71 -14.53 -14.18
CA TYR A 46 -2.96 -14.77 -13.47
C TYR A 46 -3.24 -16.27 -13.30
N SER A 47 -3.69 -16.64 -12.09
CA SER A 47 -4.23 -17.97 -11.80
C SER A 47 -5.55 -17.84 -11.02
N PRO A 48 -6.61 -18.58 -11.40
CA PRO A 48 -7.89 -18.54 -10.69
C PRO A 48 -7.81 -19.15 -9.28
N LYS A 49 -6.73 -19.85 -8.94
CA LYS A 49 -6.50 -20.43 -7.61
C LYS A 49 -5.83 -19.46 -6.63
N GLN A 50 -5.39 -18.29 -7.10
CA GLN A 50 -4.77 -17.29 -6.22
C GLN A 50 -5.82 -16.69 -5.28
N PRO A 51 -5.44 -16.32 -4.05
CA PRO A 51 -6.31 -15.53 -3.18
C PRO A 51 -6.62 -14.16 -3.81
N GLN A 52 -7.86 -13.69 -3.62
CA GLN A 52 -8.34 -12.38 -4.05
C GLN A 52 -7.42 -11.22 -3.66
N GLN A 53 -6.87 -11.27 -2.44
CA GLN A 53 -5.98 -10.25 -1.90
C GLN A 53 -4.69 -10.10 -2.72
N LEU A 54 -4.13 -11.21 -3.24
CA LEU A 54 -2.91 -11.17 -4.05
C LEU A 54 -3.17 -10.59 -5.44
N VAL A 55 -4.36 -10.85 -6.01
CA VAL A 55 -4.78 -10.25 -7.28
C VAL A 55 -4.96 -8.74 -7.14
N TYR A 56 -5.55 -8.29 -6.03
CA TYR A 56 -5.66 -6.86 -5.71
C TYR A 56 -4.29 -6.20 -5.56
N LEU A 57 -3.38 -6.81 -4.79
CA LEU A 57 -2.03 -6.28 -4.58
C LEU A 57 -1.27 -6.13 -5.90
N ALA A 58 -1.31 -7.15 -6.76
CA ALA A 58 -0.63 -7.10 -8.05
C ALA A 58 -1.15 -5.97 -8.95
N LYS A 59 -2.46 -5.70 -8.93
CA LYS A 59 -3.05 -4.56 -9.66
C LYS A 59 -2.67 -3.22 -9.06
N SER A 60 -2.53 -3.13 -7.72
CA SER A 60 -2.26 -1.87 -7.02
C SER A 60 -0.86 -1.31 -7.20
N TRP A 61 0.10 -2.06 -7.75
CA TRP A 61 1.47 -1.57 -7.92
C TRP A 61 1.66 -0.66 -9.12
N ILE A 62 0.70 -0.63 -10.03
CA ILE A 62 0.83 0.07 -11.30
C ILE A 62 0.17 1.44 -11.17
N THR A 63 0.88 2.45 -11.67
CA THR A 63 0.40 3.83 -11.69
C THR A 63 -0.43 4.14 -12.94
N ASN A 64 -0.13 3.51 -14.07
CA ASN A 64 -0.87 3.65 -15.33
C ASN A 64 -1.38 2.28 -15.83
N MET A 65 -2.67 2.18 -16.12
CA MET A 65 -3.33 0.97 -16.63
C MET A 65 -2.66 0.39 -17.89
N ASP A 66 -2.06 1.23 -18.75
CA ASP A 66 -1.34 0.79 -19.96
C ASP A 66 -0.13 -0.11 -19.65
N GLY A 67 0.42 -0.01 -18.43
CA GLY A 67 1.54 -0.83 -17.96
C GLY A 67 1.15 -2.21 -17.43
N LEU A 68 -0.15 -2.56 -17.41
CA LEU A 68 -0.61 -3.86 -16.90
C LEU A 68 -0.82 -4.86 -18.04
N HIS A 69 0.02 -5.89 -18.09
CA HIS A 69 -0.20 -7.02 -19.00
C HIS A 69 -0.57 -8.27 -18.20
N ILE A 70 -1.80 -8.77 -18.37
CA ILE A 70 -2.26 -10.00 -17.71
C ILE A 70 -2.12 -11.16 -18.68
N ILE A 71 -1.41 -12.21 -18.25
CA ILE A 71 -1.25 -13.45 -19.02
C ILE A 71 -1.82 -14.65 -18.25
N THR A 72 -2.37 -15.61 -18.97
CA THR A 72 -2.81 -16.91 -18.44
C THR A 72 -1.88 -18.04 -18.91
N GLY A 73 -2.07 -19.25 -18.38
CA GLY A 73 -1.40 -20.44 -18.93
C GLY A 73 -1.82 -20.68 -20.38
N LYS A 74 -0.95 -21.33 -21.16
CA LYS A 74 -1.10 -21.57 -22.61
C LYS A 74 -2.48 -22.13 -23.00
N ASP A 75 -3.03 -23.02 -22.17
CA ASP A 75 -4.30 -23.71 -22.43
C ASP A 75 -5.43 -23.26 -21.49
N ALA A 76 -5.21 -22.19 -20.72
CA ALA A 76 -6.18 -21.70 -19.75
C ALA A 76 -7.03 -20.56 -20.35
N PRO A 77 -8.36 -20.63 -20.24
CA PRO A 77 -9.21 -19.57 -20.75
C PRO A 77 -8.96 -18.27 -19.99
N PHE A 78 -8.99 -17.14 -20.70
CA PHE A 78 -8.84 -15.81 -20.11
C PHE A 78 -10.13 -15.37 -19.40
N ILE A 79 -10.42 -16.04 -18.28
CA ILE A 79 -11.62 -15.79 -17.48
C ILE A 79 -11.21 -15.27 -16.11
N PHE A 80 -11.57 -14.02 -15.82
CA PHE A 80 -11.43 -13.43 -14.50
C PHE A 80 -12.53 -13.99 -13.57
N LYS A 81 -12.12 -14.62 -12.47
CA LYS A 81 -13.01 -15.33 -11.51
C LYS A 81 -13.11 -14.65 -10.14
N HIS A 82 -12.38 -13.55 -9.97
CA HIS A 82 -12.25 -12.78 -8.74
C HIS A 82 -13.31 -11.67 -8.69
N ASN A 83 -13.78 -11.30 -7.49
CA ASN A 83 -14.93 -10.38 -7.26
C ASN A 83 -16.28 -10.85 -7.85
N ARG A 84 -16.58 -12.15 -7.83
CA ARG A 84 -17.93 -12.64 -8.15
C ARG A 84 -18.73 -12.75 -6.85
N ASP A 85 -20.02 -12.40 -6.91
CA ASP A 85 -20.94 -12.50 -5.78
C ASP A 85 -20.88 -13.91 -5.17
N GLY A 86 -20.64 -13.99 -3.86
CA GLY A 86 -20.52 -15.25 -3.12
C GLY A 86 -19.12 -15.90 -3.09
N ASN A 87 -18.09 -15.31 -3.69
CA ASN A 87 -16.71 -15.82 -3.65
C ASN A 87 -15.80 -15.10 -2.61
N ASP A 88 -16.39 -14.30 -1.73
CA ASP A 88 -15.62 -13.64 -0.68
C ASP A 88 -15.26 -14.62 0.43
N SER A 89 -13.95 -14.78 0.66
CA SER A 89 -13.47 -15.48 1.84
C SER A 89 -13.90 -14.76 3.11
N GLN A 90 -14.09 -15.49 4.22
CA GLN A 90 -14.40 -14.90 5.53
C GLN A 90 -13.40 -13.78 5.89
N THR A 91 -12.12 -13.97 5.57
CA THR A 91 -11.08 -12.96 5.78
C THR A 91 -11.31 -11.66 4.98
N THR A 92 -11.83 -11.75 3.75
CA THR A 92 -12.18 -10.56 2.96
C THR A 92 -13.32 -9.78 3.61
N LEU A 93 -14.34 -10.51 4.08
CA LEU A 93 -15.49 -9.92 4.78
C LEU A 93 -15.07 -9.26 6.09
N ASP A 94 -14.19 -9.90 6.86
CA ASP A 94 -13.68 -9.35 8.12
C ASP A 94 -12.90 -8.04 7.89
N ILE A 95 -12.06 -7.98 6.85
CA ILE A 95 -11.34 -6.77 6.45
C ILE A 95 -12.33 -5.67 6.03
N HIS A 96 -13.34 -6.03 5.23
CA HIS A 96 -14.37 -5.09 4.81
C HIS A 96 -15.12 -4.51 6.02
N ASN A 97 -15.57 -5.35 6.95
CA ASN A 97 -16.25 -4.93 8.17
C ASN A 97 -15.35 -4.05 9.05
N ALA A 98 -14.07 -4.42 9.18
CA ALA A 98 -13.10 -3.61 9.91
C ALA A 98 -12.89 -2.23 9.24
N TYR A 99 -12.85 -2.17 7.92
CA TYR A 99 -12.76 -0.92 7.17
C TYR A 99 -13.99 -0.03 7.39
N VAL A 100 -15.19 -0.59 7.30
CA VAL A 100 -16.45 0.13 7.57
C VAL A 100 -16.45 0.68 9.01
N ARG A 101 -16.06 -0.15 9.99
CA ARG A 101 -15.91 0.27 11.39
C ARG A 101 -14.94 1.45 11.50
N LEU A 102 -13.73 1.34 10.95
CA LEU A 102 -12.71 2.38 11.02
C LEU A 102 -13.14 3.69 10.35
N ARG A 103 -13.88 3.60 9.24
CA ARG A 103 -14.44 4.76 8.56
C ARG A 103 -15.40 5.56 9.45
N GLY A 104 -16.16 4.88 10.30
CA GLY A 104 -17.05 5.51 11.29
C GLY A 104 -16.32 6.15 12.48
N HIS A 105 -15.10 5.70 12.79
CA HIS A 105 -14.28 6.21 13.89
C HIS A 105 -13.19 7.18 13.41
N ALA A 106 -13.57 8.18 12.62
CA ALA A 106 -12.63 9.21 12.17
C ALA A 106 -12.12 10.03 13.37
N LEU A 107 -10.82 9.90 13.69
CA LEU A 107 -10.20 10.68 14.76
C LEU A 107 -10.14 12.17 14.37
N GLN A 108 -10.52 13.02 15.32
CA GLN A 108 -10.41 14.46 15.19
C GLN A 108 -8.95 14.88 15.44
N THR A 109 -8.27 15.30 14.39
CA THR A 109 -6.92 15.86 14.51
C THR A 109 -7.00 17.28 15.09
N ILE A 110 -5.92 17.74 15.72
CA ILE A 110 -5.80 19.12 16.22
C ILE A 110 -6.08 20.11 15.08
N THR A 111 -5.58 19.84 13.88
CA THR A 111 -5.84 20.64 12.67
C THR A 111 -7.33 20.70 12.32
N LYS A 112 -8.06 19.58 12.37
CA LYS A 112 -9.51 19.57 12.12
C LYS A 112 -10.29 20.35 13.18
N LYS A 113 -9.89 20.24 14.45
CA LYS A 113 -10.48 21.04 15.54
C LYS A 113 -10.23 22.53 15.36
N ALA A 114 -9.00 22.91 15.00
CA ALA A 114 -8.63 24.31 14.75
C ALA A 114 -9.36 24.88 13.51
N ALA A 115 -9.46 24.09 12.43
CA ALA A 115 -10.23 24.48 11.24
C ALA A 115 -11.71 24.68 11.58
N LYS A 116 -12.32 23.74 12.32
CA LYS A 116 -13.70 23.87 12.78
C LYS A 116 -13.90 25.12 13.66
N PHE A 117 -13.00 25.37 14.62
CA PHE A 117 -13.06 26.58 15.46
C PHE A 117 -12.99 27.87 14.63
N ARG A 118 -12.10 27.92 13.64
CA ARG A 118 -11.99 29.06 12.73
C ARG A 118 -13.29 29.26 11.93
N ASP A 119 -13.83 28.18 11.38
CA ASP A 119 -15.03 28.23 10.56
C ASP A 119 -16.27 28.62 11.40
N ASP A 120 -16.39 28.10 12.63
CA ASP A 120 -17.43 28.45 13.60
C ASP A 120 -17.32 29.93 14.04
N ALA A 121 -16.11 30.42 14.31
CA ALA A 121 -15.87 31.82 14.66
C ALA A 121 -16.15 32.79 13.50
N SER A 122 -15.80 32.41 12.27
CA SER A 122 -16.13 33.18 11.06
C SER A 122 -17.64 33.27 10.86
N ASN A 123 -18.37 32.16 11.04
CA ASN A 123 -19.83 32.12 10.91
C ASN A 123 -20.53 32.91 12.03
N ALA A 124 -19.93 32.99 13.21
CA ALA A 124 -20.43 33.78 14.34
C ALA A 124 -20.05 35.27 14.26
N GLY A 125 -19.37 35.72 13.19
CA GLY A 125 -18.92 37.10 13.02
C GLY A 125 -17.83 37.54 14.01
N GLN A 126 -17.11 36.59 14.63
CA GLN A 126 -16.06 36.89 15.60
C GLN A 126 -14.72 37.16 14.91
N THR A 127 -14.04 38.23 15.30
CA THR A 127 -12.71 38.57 14.81
C THR A 127 -11.66 37.67 15.46
N ILE A 128 -11.06 36.76 14.69
CA ILE A 128 -9.94 35.93 15.15
C ILE A 128 -8.65 36.73 15.05
N VAL A 129 -8.05 37.07 16.19
CA VAL A 129 -6.74 37.72 16.24
C VAL A 129 -5.65 36.69 15.91
N THR A 130 -5.16 36.71 14.68
CA THR A 130 -4.00 35.91 14.27
C THR A 130 -2.74 36.68 14.65
N ASN A 131 -2.30 36.51 15.90
CA ASN A 131 -1.01 37.06 16.32
C ASN A 131 0.11 36.13 15.83
N LEU A 132 0.43 36.24 14.54
CA LEU A 132 1.59 35.60 13.92
C LEU A 132 2.72 36.63 13.86
N ASN A 133 3.32 36.91 15.01
CA ASN A 133 4.68 37.45 15.03
C ASN A 133 5.64 36.27 14.94
N PHE A 134 6.22 36.07 13.75
CA PHE A 134 7.46 35.31 13.58
C PHE A 134 8.65 36.19 13.93
#